data_AF-J0KAJ0-F1
#
_entry.id   AF-J0KAJ0-F1
#
_cell.length_a   1.000
_cell.length_b   1.000
_cell.length_c   1.000
_cell.angle_alpha   90.00
_cell.angle_beta   90.00
_cell.angle_gamma   90.00
#
_symmetry.space_group_name_H-M   'P 1'
#
loop_
_entity.id
_entity.type
_entity.pdbx_description
1 polymer ?
#
loop_
_entity_poly.entity_id
_entity_poly.type
_entity_poly.pdbx_seq_one_letter_code
_entity_poly.pdbx_strand_id
1 'polypeptide(L)'
;MSSNTVAEFASELKKSPETLLDQLKAAGVGKAAPSDALTESDKQKLLVYLQNSHGTAAVDRKKITLTKKSTSEIKQADATGKARTIQVEVRKKRTFIKRDDGVEGSPESEDTVVEEAAVSSEDLELSRREEEARRQAELIRRQETELAEKRAEREAREQREREAEERAAAYAAQEAEKKAQASAVKQEATREQAAEAAARTAAQVEAREKAAAESKARSDEESARAADLDARRRKAEAEAAAIRSMMATPKKAVMVAKKPEEPKPVAKPALAGDAKKGTLHKPAVGTGTGPARPGAPATAAAPGA
;
A
#
# COMPACT_ATOMS: atom_id res chain seq x y z
N MET A 1 68.02 6.22 -24.41
CA MET A 1 68.13 6.08 -22.94
C MET A 1 68.01 4.61 -22.60
N SER A 2 68.87 4.06 -21.75
CA SER A 2 68.68 2.73 -21.18
C SER A 2 68.08 2.88 -19.78
N SER A 3 66.81 2.52 -19.62
CA SER A 3 66.21 2.28 -18.31
C SER A 3 66.93 1.09 -17.67
N ASN A 4 67.59 1.33 -16.54
CA ASN A 4 68.55 0.39 -15.94
C ASN A 4 67.94 -0.39 -14.78
N THR A 5 66.96 0.17 -14.04
CA THR A 5 66.24 -0.54 -12.97
C THR A 5 64.81 -0.94 -13.37
N VAL A 6 64.25 -1.91 -12.65
CA VAL A 6 62.85 -2.34 -12.81
C VAL A 6 61.88 -1.17 -12.52
N ALA A 7 62.15 -0.32 -11.52
CA ALA A 7 61.34 0.85 -11.20
C ALA A 7 61.30 1.88 -12.35
N GLU A 8 62.46 2.22 -12.93
CA GLU A 8 62.55 3.12 -14.10
C GLU A 8 61.74 2.58 -15.28
N PHE A 9 61.94 1.30 -15.63
CA PHE A 9 61.28 0.69 -16.77
C PHE A 9 59.76 0.53 -16.56
N ALA A 10 59.31 0.30 -15.33
CA ALA A 10 57.88 0.34 -14.99
C ALA A 10 57.30 1.74 -15.22
N SER A 11 58.01 2.80 -14.81
CA SER A 11 57.57 4.19 -14.99
C SER A 11 57.50 4.58 -16.48
N GLU A 12 58.47 4.15 -17.28
CA GLU A 12 58.54 4.34 -18.75
C GLU A 12 57.35 3.65 -19.45
N LEU A 13 57.01 2.43 -19.04
CA LEU A 13 55.86 1.67 -19.53
C LEU A 13 54.51 2.07 -18.87
N LYS A 14 54.50 3.05 -17.95
CA LYS A 14 53.32 3.50 -17.18
C LYS A 14 52.61 2.36 -16.42
N LYS A 15 53.40 1.42 -15.88
CA LYS A 15 52.98 0.28 -15.04
C LYS A 15 53.44 0.48 -13.59
N SER A 16 52.86 -0.24 -12.63
CA SER A 16 53.46 -0.31 -11.29
C SER A 16 54.68 -1.25 -11.31
N PRO A 17 55.72 -1.00 -10.49
CA PRO A 17 56.88 -1.89 -10.41
C PRO A 17 56.50 -3.33 -10.04
N GLU A 18 55.46 -3.52 -9.22
CA GLU A 18 54.91 -4.82 -8.86
C GLU A 18 54.39 -5.59 -10.08
N THR A 19 53.54 -4.97 -10.89
CA THR A 19 53.00 -5.62 -12.11
C THR A 19 54.09 -5.94 -13.14
N LEU A 20 55.19 -5.19 -13.15
CA LEU A 20 56.36 -5.50 -13.98
C LEU A 20 57.18 -6.66 -13.39
N LEU A 21 57.41 -6.68 -12.07
CA LEU A 21 58.10 -7.78 -11.39
C LEU A 21 57.37 -9.12 -11.61
N ASP A 22 56.05 -9.14 -11.55
CA ASP A 22 55.29 -10.37 -11.76
C ASP A 22 55.30 -10.83 -13.23
N GLN A 23 55.29 -9.89 -14.18
CA GLN A 23 55.48 -10.21 -15.61
C GLN A 23 56.91 -10.69 -15.90
N LEU A 24 57.92 -10.19 -15.20
CA LEU A 24 59.31 -10.67 -15.29
C LEU A 24 59.44 -12.09 -14.70
N LYS A 25 58.89 -12.35 -13.50
CA LYS A 25 58.86 -13.70 -12.91
C LYS A 25 58.18 -14.71 -13.84
N ALA A 26 57.03 -14.36 -14.41
CA ALA A 26 56.30 -15.21 -15.37
C ALA A 26 57.07 -15.42 -16.70
N ALA A 27 57.92 -14.47 -17.09
CA ALA A 27 58.85 -14.60 -18.21
C ALA A 27 60.16 -15.36 -17.88
N GLY A 28 60.27 -15.98 -16.69
CA GLY A 28 61.48 -16.69 -16.27
C GLY A 28 62.66 -15.78 -15.92
N VAL A 29 62.38 -14.52 -15.53
CA VAL A 29 63.38 -13.55 -15.08
C VAL A 29 63.31 -13.41 -13.55
N GLY A 30 64.33 -13.95 -12.87
CA GLY A 30 64.45 -13.94 -11.41
C GLY A 30 64.83 -12.56 -10.85
N LYS A 31 63.88 -11.62 -10.84
CA LYS A 31 64.00 -10.28 -10.23
C LYS A 31 62.92 -10.17 -9.15
N ALA A 32 63.28 -9.57 -8.01
CA ALA A 32 62.46 -9.56 -6.80
C ALA A 32 62.19 -8.15 -6.25
N ALA A 33 63.10 -7.20 -6.45
CA ALA A 33 63.00 -5.84 -5.94
C ALA A 33 62.85 -4.80 -7.07
N PRO A 34 62.14 -3.69 -6.84
CA PRO A 34 62.02 -2.61 -7.84
C PRO A 34 63.36 -1.93 -8.15
N SER A 35 64.34 -2.05 -7.26
CA SER A 35 65.72 -1.56 -7.43
C SER A 35 66.61 -2.50 -8.26
N ASP A 36 66.15 -3.70 -8.63
CA ASP A 36 66.98 -4.65 -9.36
C ASP A 36 67.34 -4.12 -10.76
N ALA A 37 68.60 -4.33 -11.17
CA ALA A 37 69.07 -3.97 -12.51
C ALA A 37 68.45 -4.90 -13.57
N LEU A 38 67.96 -4.34 -14.69
CA LEU A 38 67.23 -5.05 -15.73
C LEU A 38 68.04 -5.09 -17.04
N THR A 39 68.41 -6.29 -17.49
CA THR A 39 69.26 -6.45 -18.69
C THR A 39 68.44 -6.49 -19.98
N GLU A 40 69.10 -6.30 -21.13
CA GLU A 40 68.43 -6.36 -22.44
C GLU A 40 67.85 -7.76 -22.74
N SER A 41 68.50 -8.84 -22.31
CA SER A 41 67.96 -10.19 -22.46
C SER A 41 66.77 -10.46 -21.53
N ASP A 42 66.69 -9.80 -20.37
CA ASP A 42 65.49 -9.81 -19.51
C ASP A 42 64.31 -9.08 -20.20
N LYS A 43 64.58 -7.93 -20.84
CA LYS A 43 63.59 -7.18 -21.64
C LYS A 43 63.08 -8.00 -22.83
N GLN A 44 63.96 -8.74 -23.50
CA GLN A 44 63.59 -9.65 -24.59
C GLN A 44 62.73 -10.84 -24.11
N LYS A 45 63.05 -11.46 -22.97
CA LYS A 45 62.21 -12.52 -22.37
C LYS A 45 60.81 -11.99 -22.03
N LEU A 46 60.73 -10.82 -21.40
CA LEU A 46 59.47 -10.14 -21.10
C LEU A 46 58.65 -9.88 -22.37
N LEU A 47 59.29 -9.40 -23.44
CA LEU A 47 58.66 -9.14 -24.73
C LEU A 47 58.10 -10.44 -25.34
N VAL A 48 58.85 -11.55 -25.31
CA VAL A 48 58.37 -12.85 -25.80
C VAL A 48 57.19 -13.37 -24.95
N TYR A 49 57.28 -13.27 -23.63
CA TYR A 49 56.19 -13.63 -22.72
C TYR A 49 54.91 -12.84 -23.03
N LEU A 50 55.03 -11.51 -23.16
CA LEU A 50 53.90 -10.63 -23.49
C LEU A 50 53.34 -10.91 -24.90
N GLN A 51 54.20 -11.21 -25.89
CA GLN A 51 53.73 -11.57 -27.22
C GLN A 51 52.91 -12.86 -27.23
N ASN A 52 53.33 -13.86 -26.44
CA ASN A 52 52.62 -15.12 -26.27
C ASN A 52 51.32 -14.94 -25.47
N SER A 53 51.35 -14.21 -24.34
CA SER A 53 50.16 -14.01 -23.49
C SER A 53 49.05 -13.17 -24.16
N HIS A 54 49.41 -12.35 -25.15
CA HIS A 54 48.46 -11.53 -25.91
C HIS A 54 48.07 -12.10 -27.29
N GLY A 55 48.51 -13.33 -27.65
CA GLY A 55 48.16 -13.93 -28.95
C GLY A 55 48.69 -13.13 -30.14
N THR A 56 49.90 -12.57 -30.02
CA THR A 56 50.58 -11.79 -31.09
C THR A 56 51.81 -12.50 -31.66
N ALA A 57 52.12 -13.68 -31.10
CA ALA A 57 53.02 -14.67 -31.67
C ALA A 57 52.68 -14.93 -33.15
N ALA A 58 53.69 -15.32 -33.95
CA ALA A 58 53.59 -15.30 -35.41
C ALA A 58 52.50 -16.24 -35.99
N VAL A 59 52.03 -17.22 -35.22
CA VAL A 59 50.95 -18.14 -35.62
C VAL A 59 49.61 -17.42 -35.75
N ASP A 60 49.22 -16.63 -34.74
CA ASP A 60 47.92 -15.94 -34.71
C ASP A 60 47.80 -14.84 -35.76
N ARG A 61 48.93 -14.21 -36.12
CA ARG A 61 49.01 -13.21 -37.19
C ARG A 61 48.62 -13.74 -38.58
N LYS A 62 48.49 -15.06 -38.76
CA LYS A 62 47.93 -15.65 -40.00
C LYS A 62 46.41 -15.45 -40.15
N LYS A 63 45.65 -15.09 -39.11
CA LYS A 63 44.18 -15.05 -39.13
C LYS A 63 43.58 -13.79 -38.50
N ILE A 64 43.36 -12.75 -39.31
CA ILE A 64 42.77 -11.48 -38.87
C ILE A 64 41.24 -11.56 -38.92
N THR A 65 40.56 -11.26 -37.80
CA THR A 65 39.10 -11.23 -37.73
C THR A 65 38.59 -9.79 -37.72
N LEU A 66 37.97 -9.36 -38.82
CA LEU A 66 37.27 -8.07 -38.91
C LEU A 66 35.80 -8.24 -38.50
N THR A 67 35.36 -7.52 -37.46
CA THR A 67 33.96 -7.48 -37.02
C THR A 67 33.31 -6.14 -37.42
N LYS A 68 32.39 -6.16 -38.39
CA LYS A 68 31.58 -4.98 -38.72
C LYS A 68 30.30 -4.97 -37.90
N LYS A 69 30.14 -3.95 -37.04
CA LYS A 69 28.84 -3.62 -36.43
C LYS A 69 27.95 -2.94 -37.47
N SER A 70 26.69 -3.36 -37.57
CA SER A 70 25.65 -2.75 -38.38
C SER A 70 24.41 -2.61 -37.52
N THR A 71 23.94 -1.38 -37.32
CA THR A 71 22.79 -1.07 -36.47
C THR A 71 21.60 -0.71 -37.34
N SER A 72 20.49 -1.44 -37.21
CA SER A 72 19.26 -1.21 -37.97
C SER A 72 18.07 -1.04 -37.02
N GLU A 73 17.24 -0.04 -37.27
CA GLU A 73 16.04 0.20 -36.47
C GLU A 73 14.84 -0.58 -37.03
N ILE A 74 14.27 -1.47 -36.23
CA ILE A 74 12.97 -2.08 -36.52
C ILE A 74 11.90 -1.29 -35.77
N LYS A 75 10.97 -0.70 -36.51
CA LYS A 75 9.79 -0.01 -35.94
C LYS A 75 8.62 -0.98 -36.02
N GLN A 76 8.21 -1.50 -34.86
CA GLN A 76 7.16 -2.51 -34.75
C GLN A 76 6.20 -2.13 -33.63
N ALA A 77 4.92 -2.50 -33.75
CA ALA A 77 4.00 -2.44 -32.63
C ALA A 77 4.22 -3.66 -31.72
N ASP A 78 4.42 -3.43 -30.42
CA ASP A 78 4.27 -4.49 -29.42
C ASP A 78 2.83 -5.05 -29.49
N ALA A 79 2.57 -6.27 -29.02
CA ALA A 79 1.27 -6.94 -29.14
C ALA A 79 0.07 -6.14 -28.54
N THR A 80 0.35 -5.16 -27.68
CA THR A 80 -0.63 -4.21 -27.11
C THR A 80 -0.82 -2.95 -27.99
N GLY A 81 -0.43 -2.97 -29.26
CA GLY A 81 -0.58 -1.86 -30.23
C GLY A 81 0.39 -0.69 -30.06
N LYS A 82 1.24 -0.68 -29.03
CA LYS A 82 2.17 0.42 -28.75
C LYS A 82 3.42 0.32 -29.63
N ALA A 83 3.69 1.35 -30.41
CA ALA A 83 4.88 1.41 -31.27
C ALA A 83 6.18 1.46 -30.46
N ARG A 84 7.13 0.57 -30.78
CA ARG A 84 8.48 0.49 -30.22
C ARG A 84 9.50 0.50 -31.36
N THR A 85 10.53 1.33 -31.22
CA THR A 85 11.72 1.26 -32.08
C THR A 85 12.74 0.36 -31.40
N ILE A 86 13.03 -0.79 -32.00
CA ILE A 86 14.03 -1.75 -31.52
C ILE A 86 15.31 -1.54 -32.34
N GLN A 87 16.39 -1.12 -31.68
CA GLN A 87 17.70 -1.03 -32.31
C GLN A 87 18.36 -2.42 -32.35
N VAL A 88 18.45 -3.01 -33.55
CA VAL A 88 19.05 -4.32 -33.77
C VAL A 88 20.51 -4.15 -34.18
N GLU A 89 21.44 -4.58 -33.31
CA GLU A 89 22.87 -4.60 -33.62
C GLU A 89 23.29 -5.94 -34.25
N VAL A 90 23.44 -6.00 -35.57
CA VAL A 90 24.01 -7.16 -36.25
C VAL A 90 25.53 -7.01 -36.35
N ARG A 91 26.29 -8.00 -35.86
CA ARG A 91 27.76 -7.98 -35.81
C ARG A 91 28.35 -9.01 -36.77
N LYS A 92 28.66 -8.59 -38.01
CA LYS A 92 29.15 -9.48 -39.07
C LYS A 92 30.66 -9.74 -38.92
N LYS A 93 31.03 -11.00 -38.65
CA LYS A 93 32.41 -11.49 -38.58
C LYS A 93 32.92 -11.85 -39.98
N ARG A 94 34.06 -11.29 -40.40
CA ARG A 94 34.85 -11.73 -41.57
C ARG A 94 36.24 -12.14 -41.09
N THR A 95 36.61 -13.40 -41.32
CA THR A 95 37.98 -13.89 -41.07
C THR A 95 38.78 -13.82 -42.36
N PHE A 96 39.80 -12.98 -42.40
CA PHE A 96 40.83 -13.00 -43.43
C PHE A 96 41.97 -13.89 -42.97
N ILE A 97 42.47 -14.75 -43.86
CA ILE A 97 43.68 -15.53 -43.65
C ILE A 97 44.76 -14.89 -44.52
N LYS A 98 45.94 -14.60 -43.97
CA LYS A 98 47.09 -14.18 -44.77
C LYS A 98 47.57 -15.39 -45.56
N ARG A 99 47.24 -15.44 -46.84
CA ARG A 99 47.91 -16.29 -47.82
C ARG A 99 49.22 -15.60 -48.18
N ASP A 100 50.32 -16.34 -48.13
CA ASP A 100 51.65 -15.82 -48.45
C ASP A 100 51.90 -16.02 -49.95
N ASP A 101 51.29 -15.17 -50.78
CA ASP A 101 51.49 -15.18 -52.23
C ASP A 101 52.91 -14.66 -52.56
N GLY A 102 53.86 -15.59 -52.74
CA GLY A 102 55.26 -15.24 -52.98
C GLY A 102 56.27 -16.38 -52.82
N VAL A 103 56.14 -17.45 -53.61
CA VAL A 103 57.26 -18.22 -54.20
C VAL A 103 56.75 -19.04 -55.40
N GLU A 104 57.66 -19.23 -56.34
CA GLU A 104 57.56 -19.66 -57.74
C GLU A 104 56.89 -21.03 -58.03
N GLY A 105 56.54 -21.29 -59.30
CA GLY A 105 56.28 -22.65 -59.79
C GLY A 105 55.30 -22.78 -60.96
N SER A 106 55.76 -22.49 -62.19
CA SER A 106 55.20 -23.09 -63.42
C SER A 106 56.32 -23.93 -64.07
N PRO A 107 56.01 -25.12 -64.60
CA PRO A 107 55.79 -25.18 -66.06
C PRO A 107 54.58 -26.02 -66.48
N GLU A 108 54.18 -25.85 -67.74
CA GLU A 108 53.27 -26.74 -68.46
C GLU A 108 53.90 -28.13 -68.69
N SER A 109 53.06 -29.17 -68.70
CA SER A 109 53.31 -30.46 -69.39
C SER A 109 51.98 -31.16 -69.63
N GLU A 110 51.89 -31.88 -70.74
CA GLU A 110 50.66 -32.48 -71.27
C GLU A 110 50.22 -33.73 -70.48
N ASP A 111 48.92 -33.96 -70.33
CA ASP A 111 48.35 -35.31 -70.12
C ASP A 111 46.84 -35.35 -70.43
N THR A 112 46.45 -35.72 -71.65
CA THR A 112 45.06 -35.69 -72.15
C THR A 112 44.46 -37.08 -72.42
N VAL A 113 44.94 -38.11 -71.70
CA VAL A 113 44.52 -39.53 -71.90
C VAL A 113 44.03 -40.20 -70.61
N VAL A 114 43.88 -39.45 -69.51
CA VAL A 114 43.37 -39.95 -68.21
C VAL A 114 41.89 -39.56 -67.98
N GLU A 115 41.31 -38.79 -68.92
CA GLU A 115 40.09 -37.99 -68.75
C GLU A 115 38.76 -38.78 -68.73
N GLU A 116 38.74 -40.09 -68.98
CA GLU A 116 37.54 -40.94 -68.71
C GLU A 116 37.62 -41.68 -67.36
N ALA A 117 38.82 -42.07 -66.92
CA ALA A 117 38.99 -42.82 -65.68
C ALA A 117 38.87 -41.91 -64.44
N ALA A 118 39.46 -40.72 -64.49
CA ALA A 118 39.49 -39.77 -63.39
C ALA A 118 38.08 -39.33 -62.95
N VAL A 119 37.19 -39.03 -63.92
CA VAL A 119 35.81 -38.59 -63.65
C VAL A 119 35.04 -39.61 -62.83
N SER A 120 35.24 -40.91 -63.10
CA SER A 120 34.56 -41.98 -62.35
C SER A 120 34.97 -42.03 -60.88
N SER A 121 36.22 -41.67 -60.54
CA SER A 121 36.65 -41.49 -59.15
C SER A 121 36.15 -40.18 -58.54
N GLU A 122 36.06 -39.10 -59.31
CA GLU A 122 35.56 -37.81 -58.84
C GLU A 122 34.04 -37.85 -58.54
N ASP A 123 33.24 -38.54 -59.34
CA ASP A 123 31.82 -38.81 -59.07
C ASP A 123 31.62 -39.66 -57.80
N LEU A 124 32.50 -40.62 -57.54
CA LEU A 124 32.49 -41.40 -56.30
C LEU A 124 32.87 -40.54 -55.08
N GLU A 125 33.83 -39.61 -55.20
CA GLU A 125 34.11 -38.65 -54.14
C GLU A 125 32.97 -37.63 -53.94
N LEU A 126 32.33 -37.17 -55.01
CA LEU A 126 31.17 -36.27 -54.97
C LEU A 126 29.98 -36.92 -54.26
N SER A 127 29.61 -38.14 -54.64
CA SER A 127 28.52 -38.89 -53.99
C SER A 127 28.78 -39.12 -52.49
N ARG A 128 30.04 -39.40 -52.11
CA ARG A 128 30.44 -39.50 -50.69
C ARG A 128 30.33 -38.16 -49.97
N ARG A 129 30.77 -37.05 -50.57
CA ARG A 129 30.63 -35.70 -50.00
C ARG A 129 29.16 -35.31 -49.85
N GLU A 130 28.31 -35.69 -50.80
CA GLU A 130 26.85 -35.54 -50.69
C GLU A 130 26.25 -36.36 -49.54
N GLU A 131 26.63 -37.62 -49.37
CA GLU A 131 26.17 -38.42 -48.23
C GLU A 131 26.61 -37.82 -46.89
N GLU A 132 27.87 -37.39 -46.78
CA GLU A 132 28.38 -36.75 -45.57
C GLU A 132 27.66 -35.42 -45.28
N ALA A 133 27.32 -34.63 -46.32
CA ALA A 133 26.49 -33.44 -46.20
C ALA A 133 25.03 -33.74 -45.80
N ARG A 134 24.41 -34.78 -46.37
CA ARG A 134 23.04 -35.24 -46.01
C ARG A 134 22.98 -35.70 -44.54
N ARG A 135 23.99 -36.45 -44.09
CA ARG A 135 24.12 -36.87 -42.67
C ARG A 135 24.29 -35.67 -41.73
N GLN A 136 25.07 -34.66 -42.11
CA GLN A 136 25.18 -33.41 -41.34
C GLN A 136 23.86 -32.62 -41.30
N ALA A 137 23.16 -32.52 -42.43
CA ALA A 137 21.85 -31.86 -42.50
C ALA A 137 20.79 -32.55 -41.63
N GLU A 138 20.78 -33.89 -41.58
CA GLU A 138 19.91 -34.63 -40.65
C GLU A 138 20.26 -34.36 -39.18
N LEU A 139 21.54 -34.33 -38.81
CA LEU A 139 21.95 -34.05 -37.44
C LEU A 139 21.55 -32.64 -37.00
N ILE A 140 21.72 -31.64 -37.88
CA ILE A 140 21.25 -30.26 -37.65
C ILE A 140 19.72 -30.26 -37.49
N ARG A 141 18.97 -30.88 -38.40
CA ARG A 141 17.51 -30.95 -38.34
C ARG A 141 17.00 -31.61 -37.05
N ARG A 142 17.66 -32.68 -36.57
CA ARG A 142 17.32 -33.35 -35.30
C ARG A 142 17.58 -32.45 -34.08
N GLN A 143 18.68 -31.69 -34.09
CA GLN A 143 18.98 -30.71 -33.04
C GLN A 143 18.00 -29.53 -33.06
N GLU A 144 17.58 -29.07 -34.24
CA GLU A 144 16.56 -28.03 -34.39
C GLU A 144 15.19 -28.50 -33.88
N THR A 145 14.79 -29.75 -34.16
CA THR A 145 13.54 -30.31 -33.60
C THR A 145 13.62 -30.48 -32.07
N GLU A 146 14.71 -31.01 -31.51
CA GLU A 146 14.85 -31.14 -30.04
C GLU A 146 14.79 -29.75 -29.36
N LEU A 147 15.46 -28.74 -29.94
CA LEU A 147 15.44 -27.38 -29.42
C LEU A 147 14.07 -26.69 -29.59
N ALA A 148 13.28 -27.06 -30.61
CA ALA A 148 11.91 -26.57 -30.78
C ALA A 148 10.96 -27.22 -29.77
N GLU A 149 11.00 -28.54 -29.62
CA GLU A 149 10.20 -29.31 -28.65
C GLU A 149 10.48 -28.84 -27.22
N LYS A 150 11.75 -28.66 -26.86
CA LYS A 150 12.20 -28.18 -25.54
C LYS A 150 11.83 -26.71 -25.26
N ARG A 151 11.50 -25.92 -26.29
CA ARG A 151 10.90 -24.58 -26.14
C ARG A 151 9.38 -24.70 -25.98
N ALA A 152 8.71 -25.50 -26.78
CA ALA A 152 7.28 -25.75 -26.68
C ALA A 152 6.88 -26.37 -25.33
N GLU A 153 7.68 -27.30 -24.78
CA GLU A 153 7.48 -27.87 -23.45
C GLU A 153 7.59 -26.79 -22.36
N ARG A 154 8.61 -25.92 -22.45
CA ARG A 154 8.80 -24.80 -21.50
C ARG A 154 7.66 -23.81 -21.56
N GLU A 155 7.21 -23.45 -22.76
CA GLU A 155 6.09 -22.52 -22.94
C GLU A 155 4.77 -23.15 -22.46
N ALA A 156 4.49 -24.41 -22.81
CA ALA A 156 3.31 -25.13 -22.34
C ALA A 156 3.31 -25.33 -20.81
N ARG A 157 4.48 -25.51 -20.19
CA ARG A 157 4.64 -25.52 -18.74
C ARG A 157 4.36 -24.14 -18.14
N GLU A 158 4.96 -23.09 -18.67
CA GLU A 158 4.76 -21.71 -18.17
C GLU A 158 3.29 -21.27 -18.34
N GLN A 159 2.64 -21.63 -19.44
CA GLN A 159 1.20 -21.41 -19.64
C GLN A 159 0.36 -22.14 -18.58
N ARG A 160 0.67 -23.40 -18.25
CA ARG A 160 -0.02 -24.16 -17.18
C ARG A 160 0.24 -23.58 -15.79
N GLU A 161 1.45 -23.13 -15.51
CA GLU A 161 1.80 -22.50 -14.22
C GLU A 161 1.07 -21.16 -14.06
N ARG A 162 1.02 -20.32 -15.11
CA ARG A 162 0.22 -19.08 -15.14
C ARG A 162 -1.29 -19.35 -15.01
N GLU A 163 -1.83 -20.33 -15.72
CA GLU A 163 -3.26 -20.68 -15.65
C GLU A 163 -3.65 -21.27 -14.27
N ALA A 164 -2.72 -21.98 -13.61
CA ALA A 164 -2.90 -22.42 -12.23
C ALA A 164 -2.83 -21.25 -11.23
N GLU A 165 -1.92 -20.30 -11.42
CA GLU A 165 -1.82 -19.08 -10.61
C GLU A 165 -3.08 -18.20 -10.77
N GLU A 166 -3.58 -18.00 -12.00
CA GLU A 166 -4.81 -17.26 -12.27
C GLU A 166 -6.03 -17.94 -11.62
N ARG A 167 -6.16 -19.26 -11.72
CA ARG A 167 -7.22 -20.02 -11.01
C ARG A 167 -7.11 -19.88 -9.50
N ALA A 168 -5.89 -19.94 -8.94
CA ALA A 168 -5.67 -19.79 -7.50
C ALA A 168 -6.01 -18.37 -7.02
N ALA A 169 -5.61 -17.34 -7.77
CA ALA A 169 -5.93 -15.94 -7.50
C ALA A 169 -7.45 -15.68 -7.59
N ALA A 170 -8.12 -16.21 -8.63
CA ALA A 170 -9.57 -16.11 -8.79
C ALA A 170 -10.34 -16.83 -7.66
N TYR A 171 -9.88 -18.00 -7.23
CA TYR A 171 -10.46 -18.71 -6.08
C TYR A 171 -10.27 -17.91 -4.78
N ALA A 172 -9.06 -17.41 -4.51
CA ALA A 172 -8.76 -16.60 -3.34
C ALA A 172 -9.56 -15.28 -3.30
N ALA A 173 -9.76 -14.65 -4.46
CA ALA A 173 -10.61 -13.47 -4.60
C ALA A 173 -12.08 -13.78 -4.27
N GLN A 174 -12.63 -14.89 -4.78
CA GLN A 174 -13.99 -15.32 -4.43
C GLN A 174 -14.14 -15.69 -2.95
N GLU A 175 -13.14 -16.30 -2.32
CA GLU A 175 -13.19 -16.62 -0.89
C GLU A 175 -13.13 -15.33 -0.04
N ALA A 176 -12.27 -14.38 -0.41
CA ALA A 176 -12.20 -13.06 0.20
C ALA A 176 -13.54 -12.29 0.07
N GLU A 177 -14.17 -12.33 -1.10
CA GLU A 177 -15.47 -11.70 -1.32
C GLU A 177 -16.58 -12.37 -0.49
N LYS A 178 -16.68 -13.71 -0.52
CA LYS A 178 -17.65 -14.46 0.30
C LYS A 178 -17.47 -14.17 1.80
N LYS A 179 -16.22 -14.05 2.26
CA LYS A 179 -15.88 -13.68 3.63
C LYS A 179 -16.25 -12.23 3.95
N ALA A 180 -16.06 -11.30 3.02
CA ALA A 180 -16.48 -9.90 3.15
C ALA A 180 -18.01 -9.79 3.24
N GLN A 181 -18.75 -10.39 2.30
CA GLN A 181 -20.22 -10.45 2.30
C GLN A 181 -20.75 -11.08 3.60
N ALA A 182 -20.22 -12.23 4.02
CA ALA A 182 -20.61 -12.89 5.27
C ALA A 182 -20.26 -12.07 6.54
N SER A 183 -19.28 -11.16 6.47
CA SER A 183 -18.97 -10.22 7.55
C SER A 183 -19.90 -9.02 7.55
N ALA A 184 -20.29 -8.50 6.37
CA ALA A 184 -21.24 -7.41 6.23
C ALA A 184 -22.62 -7.80 6.75
N VAL A 185 -23.16 -8.95 6.31
CA VAL A 185 -24.46 -9.48 6.78
C VAL A 185 -24.47 -9.68 8.30
N LYS A 186 -23.35 -10.09 8.91
CA LYS A 186 -23.22 -10.19 10.38
C LYS A 186 -23.18 -8.83 11.08
N GLN A 187 -22.58 -7.81 10.47
CA GLN A 187 -22.60 -6.44 11.00
C GLN A 187 -23.98 -5.79 10.85
N GLU A 188 -24.71 -6.07 9.78
CA GLU A 188 -26.08 -5.59 9.58
C GLU A 188 -27.04 -6.26 10.57
N ALA A 189 -27.04 -7.59 10.67
CA ALA A 189 -27.86 -8.31 11.65
C ALA A 189 -27.59 -7.89 13.12
N THR A 190 -26.33 -7.60 13.48
CA THR A 190 -26.02 -7.10 14.84
C THR A 190 -26.42 -5.64 15.05
N ARG A 191 -26.40 -4.80 14.00
CA ARG A 191 -26.96 -3.43 14.06
C ARG A 191 -28.48 -3.46 14.19
N GLU A 192 -29.16 -4.32 13.44
CA GLU A 192 -30.62 -4.50 13.52
C GLU A 192 -31.04 -4.99 14.92
N GLN A 193 -30.37 -6.01 15.47
CA GLN A 193 -30.64 -6.48 16.83
C GLN A 193 -30.38 -5.40 17.90
N ALA A 194 -29.33 -4.60 17.74
CA ALA A 194 -29.05 -3.47 18.64
C ALA A 194 -30.11 -2.37 18.53
N ALA A 195 -30.56 -2.05 17.32
CA ALA A 195 -31.63 -1.07 17.07
C ALA A 195 -32.98 -1.54 17.61
N GLU A 196 -33.32 -2.82 17.43
CA GLU A 196 -34.56 -3.39 17.97
C GLU A 196 -34.53 -3.44 19.51
N ALA A 197 -33.38 -3.81 20.11
CA ALA A 197 -33.19 -3.77 21.56
C ALA A 197 -33.35 -2.34 22.11
N ALA A 198 -32.79 -1.33 21.43
CA ALA A 198 -32.95 0.08 21.81
C ALA A 198 -34.39 0.59 21.64
N ALA A 199 -35.11 0.17 20.59
CA ALA A 199 -36.52 0.49 20.40
C ALA A 199 -37.40 -0.15 21.49
N ARG A 200 -37.13 -1.41 21.84
CA ARG A 200 -37.84 -2.14 22.92
C ARG A 200 -37.62 -1.50 24.29
N THR A 201 -36.40 -1.05 24.61
CA THR A 201 -36.14 -0.36 25.89
C THR A 201 -36.75 1.04 25.93
N ALA A 202 -36.66 1.82 24.85
CA ALA A 202 -37.34 3.12 24.74
C ALA A 202 -38.86 3.00 24.93
N ALA A 203 -39.50 2.03 24.26
CA ALA A 203 -40.93 1.76 24.42
C ALA A 203 -41.30 1.33 25.85
N GLN A 204 -40.45 0.56 26.54
CA GLN A 204 -40.67 0.20 27.94
C GLN A 204 -40.54 1.40 28.88
N VAL A 205 -39.59 2.31 28.64
CA VAL A 205 -39.45 3.56 29.40
C VAL A 205 -40.68 4.44 29.22
N GLU A 206 -41.11 4.71 27.97
CA GLU A 206 -42.32 5.49 27.70
C GLU A 206 -43.57 4.87 28.36
N ALA A 207 -43.74 3.54 28.27
CA ALA A 207 -44.87 2.85 28.89
C ALA A 207 -44.86 3.00 30.43
N ARG A 208 -43.68 2.93 31.05
CA ARG A 208 -43.51 3.13 32.49
C ARG A 208 -43.76 4.58 32.91
N GLU A 209 -43.31 5.56 32.13
CA GLU A 209 -43.56 6.98 32.39
C GLU A 209 -45.05 7.33 32.24
N LYS A 210 -45.72 6.82 31.19
CA LYS A 210 -47.17 6.97 30.98
C LYS A 210 -47.97 6.35 32.13
N ALA A 211 -47.62 5.14 32.56
CA ALA A 211 -48.26 4.48 33.70
C ALA A 211 -48.00 5.21 35.04
N ALA A 212 -46.80 5.74 35.25
CA ALA A 212 -46.48 6.53 36.45
C ALA A 212 -47.22 7.87 36.47
N ALA A 213 -47.33 8.55 35.32
CA ALA A 213 -48.11 9.79 35.17
C ALA A 213 -49.60 9.55 35.41
N GLU A 214 -50.18 8.47 34.85
CA GLU A 214 -51.58 8.12 35.08
C GLU A 214 -51.83 7.71 36.54
N SER A 215 -50.96 6.89 37.14
CA SER A 215 -51.07 6.52 38.56
C SER A 215 -51.01 7.75 39.46
N LYS A 216 -50.18 8.75 39.13
CA LYS A 216 -50.10 10.00 39.87
C LYS A 216 -51.35 10.86 39.67
N ALA A 217 -51.86 10.99 38.44
CA ALA A 217 -53.10 11.73 38.18
C ALA A 217 -54.27 11.14 38.98
N ARG A 218 -54.39 9.80 39.03
CA ARG A 218 -55.39 9.11 39.85
C ARG A 218 -55.22 9.37 41.35
N SER A 219 -53.99 9.35 41.89
CA SER A 219 -53.77 9.66 43.32
C SER A 219 -54.02 11.14 43.66
N ASP A 220 -53.64 12.05 42.76
CA ASP A 220 -53.87 13.48 42.92
C ASP A 220 -55.39 13.77 42.90
N GLU A 221 -56.15 13.15 41.99
CA GLU A 221 -57.62 13.20 41.98
C GLU A 221 -58.26 12.60 43.24
N GLU A 222 -57.82 11.43 43.69
CA GLU A 222 -58.36 10.79 44.91
C GLU A 222 -58.10 11.64 46.15
N SER A 223 -56.90 12.24 46.26
CA SER A 223 -56.57 13.17 47.34
C SER A 223 -57.42 14.44 47.32
N ALA A 224 -57.75 14.97 46.13
CA ALA A 224 -58.62 16.14 45.98
C ALA A 224 -60.08 15.82 46.37
N ARG A 225 -60.58 14.63 45.98
CA ARG A 225 -61.91 14.14 46.39
C ARG A 225 -62.00 13.93 47.90
N ALA A 226 -60.96 13.35 48.51
CA ALA A 226 -60.88 13.19 49.96
C ALA A 226 -60.87 14.56 50.67
N ALA A 227 -60.08 15.52 50.20
CA ALA A 227 -60.01 16.86 50.77
C ALA A 227 -61.34 17.64 50.70
N ASP A 228 -62.10 17.51 49.61
CA ASP A 228 -63.45 18.09 49.48
C ASP A 228 -64.45 17.45 50.46
N LEU A 229 -64.45 16.11 50.59
CA LEU A 229 -65.28 15.42 51.58
C LEU A 229 -64.94 15.85 53.01
N ASP A 230 -63.65 15.98 53.33
CA ASP A 230 -63.17 16.47 54.63
C ASP A 230 -63.55 17.94 54.87
N ALA A 231 -63.50 18.80 53.85
CA ALA A 231 -63.93 20.20 53.94
C ALA A 231 -65.44 20.31 54.18
N ARG A 232 -66.26 19.53 53.46
CA ARG A 232 -67.71 19.43 53.69
C ARG A 232 -68.03 18.94 55.09
N ARG A 233 -67.32 17.91 55.56
CA ARG A 233 -67.44 17.36 56.91
C ARG A 233 -67.13 18.41 57.97
N ARG A 234 -65.96 19.07 57.89
CA ARG A 234 -65.55 20.12 58.85
C ARG A 234 -66.53 21.29 58.86
N LYS A 235 -67.09 21.67 57.71
CA LYS A 235 -68.15 22.69 57.63
C LYS A 235 -69.42 22.26 58.36
N ALA A 236 -69.92 21.05 58.11
CA ALA A 236 -71.10 20.53 58.80
C ALA A 236 -70.88 20.36 60.32
N GLU A 237 -69.69 19.90 60.74
CA GLU A 237 -69.32 19.78 62.15
C GLU A 237 -69.22 21.16 62.84
N ALA A 238 -68.72 22.18 62.14
CA ALA A 238 -68.68 23.57 62.62
C ALA A 238 -70.07 24.22 62.71
N GLU A 239 -70.94 24.03 61.71
CA GLU A 239 -72.33 24.49 61.76
C GLU A 239 -73.10 23.81 62.90
N ALA A 240 -72.94 22.49 63.07
CA ALA A 240 -73.51 21.76 64.21
C ALA A 240 -72.92 22.21 65.56
N ALA A 241 -71.64 22.60 65.62
CA ALA A 241 -71.04 23.18 66.83
C ALA A 241 -71.60 24.58 67.15
N ALA A 242 -71.83 25.42 66.14
CA ALA A 242 -72.47 26.73 66.31
C ALA A 242 -73.92 26.60 66.81
N ILE A 243 -74.70 25.66 66.26
CA ILE A 243 -76.07 25.37 66.72
C ILE A 243 -76.05 24.84 68.17
N ARG A 244 -75.15 23.92 68.51
CA ARG A 244 -74.99 23.44 69.89
C ARG A 244 -74.63 24.55 70.86
N SER A 245 -73.75 25.47 70.47
CA SER A 245 -73.40 26.66 71.26
C SER A 245 -74.62 27.55 71.51
N MET A 246 -75.36 27.89 70.44
CA MET A 246 -76.57 28.73 70.51
C MET A 246 -77.69 28.10 71.36
N MET A 247 -77.82 26.77 71.36
CA MET A 247 -78.78 26.05 72.20
C MET A 247 -78.32 25.88 73.66
N ALA A 248 -77.00 25.83 73.91
CA ALA A 248 -76.43 25.78 75.25
C ALA A 248 -76.46 27.14 75.97
N THR A 249 -76.53 28.26 75.24
CA THR A 249 -76.71 29.60 75.83
C THR A 249 -78.17 29.87 76.19
N PRO A 250 -78.55 30.01 77.48
CA PRO A 250 -79.94 30.23 77.87
C PRO A 250 -80.43 31.64 77.50
N LYS A 251 -81.62 31.73 76.90
CA LYS A 251 -82.27 32.99 76.51
C LYS A 251 -82.64 33.81 77.76
N LYS A 252 -81.93 34.91 78.02
CA LYS A 252 -82.26 35.86 79.09
C LYS A 252 -82.97 37.09 78.51
N ALA A 253 -84.20 37.35 78.97
CA ALA A 253 -85.02 38.50 78.58
C ALA A 253 -84.56 39.78 79.36
N VAL A 254 -84.40 40.95 78.73
CA VAL A 254 -85.38 42.04 78.44
C VAL A 254 -85.67 42.98 79.64
N MET A 255 -85.52 44.30 79.40
CA MET A 255 -85.76 45.46 80.31
C MET A 255 -84.79 45.56 81.50
N VAL A 256 -84.45 46.74 82.07
CA VAL A 256 -85.07 48.10 82.13
C VAL A 256 -84.10 49.20 81.60
N ALA A 257 -84.50 50.48 81.50
CA ALA A 257 -83.76 51.58 80.85
C ALA A 257 -83.58 52.89 81.69
N LYS A 258 -82.45 53.61 81.46
CA LYS A 258 -82.12 55.08 81.68
C LYS A 258 -82.38 55.73 83.07
N LYS A 259 -81.74 56.85 83.52
CA LYS A 259 -80.69 57.83 83.06
C LYS A 259 -80.03 58.39 84.36
N PRO A 260 -78.68 58.55 84.55
CA PRO A 260 -77.84 59.67 84.03
C PRO A 260 -76.36 59.25 83.68
N GLU A 261 -75.37 60.03 83.18
CA GLU A 261 -75.01 61.48 83.08
C GLU A 261 -74.34 62.06 84.36
N GLU A 262 -73.11 62.59 84.44
CA GLU A 262 -71.87 62.77 83.64
C GLU A 262 -70.81 63.43 84.61
N PRO A 263 -69.60 63.95 84.27
CA PRO A 263 -68.92 64.11 82.98
C PRO A 263 -67.46 63.53 82.93
N LYS A 264 -66.67 63.97 81.95
CA LYS A 264 -65.31 63.56 81.52
C LYS A 264 -64.27 64.68 81.81
N PRO A 265 -62.91 64.54 81.65
CA PRO A 265 -62.28 64.40 80.31
C PRO A 265 -60.88 63.72 80.17
N VAL A 266 -60.45 63.60 78.91
CA VAL A 266 -59.17 63.17 78.26
C VAL A 266 -57.89 62.83 79.06
N ALA A 267 -57.21 61.74 78.66
CA ALA A 267 -55.91 61.76 77.94
C ALA A 267 -55.44 60.36 77.42
N LYS A 268 -54.48 60.37 76.47
CA LYS A 268 -53.58 59.27 76.01
C LYS A 268 -52.12 59.75 76.26
N PRO A 269 -51.00 58.98 76.11
CA PRO A 269 -50.80 57.70 75.39
C PRO A 269 -49.82 56.67 76.03
N ALA A 270 -49.41 55.67 75.22
CA ALA A 270 -48.04 55.14 75.06
C ALA A 270 -47.62 53.74 75.60
N LEU A 271 -47.02 52.98 74.68
CA LEU A 271 -45.90 52.02 74.81
C LEU A 271 -46.00 50.78 75.73
N ALA A 272 -46.17 49.63 75.09
CA ALA A 272 -45.30 48.46 75.26
C ALA A 272 -45.32 47.61 73.97
N GLY A 273 -44.16 47.35 73.36
CA GLY A 273 -44.05 46.52 72.16
C GLY A 273 -43.31 45.22 72.49
N ASP A 274 -44.02 44.09 72.48
CA ASP A 274 -43.43 42.77 72.74
C ASP A 274 -42.74 42.18 71.50
N ALA A 275 -41.85 41.21 71.69
CA ALA A 275 -40.90 40.79 70.67
C ALA A 275 -40.71 39.26 70.61
N LYS A 276 -40.84 38.68 69.41
CA LYS A 276 -39.87 37.71 68.84
C LYS A 276 -40.18 37.25 67.41
N LYS A 277 -39.09 37.08 66.65
CA LYS A 277 -38.80 36.11 65.56
C LYS A 277 -39.82 35.92 64.41
N GLY A 278 -39.33 36.03 63.18
CA GLY A 278 -40.03 35.52 61.99
C GLY A 278 -39.55 36.07 60.65
N THR A 279 -38.26 36.39 60.48
CA THR A 279 -37.76 37.10 59.28
C THR A 279 -37.80 36.23 58.02
N LEU A 280 -38.86 36.40 57.23
CA LEU A 280 -38.93 35.97 55.84
C LEU A 280 -37.71 36.49 55.06
N HIS A 281 -36.94 35.61 54.42
CA HIS A 281 -35.79 36.01 53.59
C HIS A 281 -36.11 35.90 52.10
N LYS A 282 -35.93 37.04 51.42
CA LYS A 282 -36.07 37.23 49.99
C LYS A 282 -34.72 36.95 49.31
N PRO A 283 -34.59 35.94 48.44
CA PRO A 283 -33.46 35.88 47.51
C PRO A 283 -33.65 36.93 46.42
N ALA A 284 -32.56 37.59 46.02
CA ALA A 284 -32.54 38.56 44.92
C ALA A 284 -31.50 38.15 43.87
N VAL A 285 -31.92 38.22 42.60
CA VAL A 285 -31.15 38.55 41.39
C VAL A 285 -29.69 38.07 41.31
N GLY A 286 -29.40 37.25 40.28
CA GLY A 286 -28.29 37.56 39.37
C GLY A 286 -27.27 36.46 39.06
N THR A 287 -27.50 35.74 37.96
CA THR A 287 -26.51 35.54 36.87
C THR A 287 -27.21 34.92 35.64
N GLY A 288 -26.52 34.87 34.49
CA GLY A 288 -27.11 34.52 33.18
C GLY A 288 -27.45 33.03 32.99
N THR A 289 -28.07 32.62 31.88
CA THR A 289 -28.28 33.36 30.61
C THR A 289 -29.60 32.94 29.94
N GLY A 290 -30.31 33.88 29.31
CA GLY A 290 -31.59 33.62 28.62
C GLY A 290 -31.45 33.14 27.16
N PRO A 291 -32.48 32.48 26.58
CA PRO A 291 -32.43 31.87 25.25
C PRO A 291 -33.01 32.76 24.12
N ALA A 292 -32.66 32.46 22.86
CA ALA A 292 -33.35 32.98 21.67
C ALA A 292 -33.38 32.00 20.47
N ARG A 293 -34.50 31.98 19.76
CA ARG A 293 -34.79 31.36 18.43
C ARG A 293 -34.78 32.47 17.35
N PRO A 294 -35.10 32.23 16.05
CA PRO A 294 -34.76 31.11 15.15
C PRO A 294 -34.30 31.56 13.72
N GLY A 295 -33.72 30.61 12.95
CA GLY A 295 -33.98 30.33 11.52
C GLY A 295 -34.02 31.42 10.43
N ALA A 296 -33.14 31.27 9.42
CA ALA A 296 -33.31 31.74 8.03
C ALA A 296 -32.67 30.71 7.04
N PRO A 297 -33.01 30.67 5.73
CA PRO A 297 -32.81 29.48 4.90
C PRO A 297 -31.82 29.59 3.71
N ALA A 298 -31.57 28.41 3.10
CA ALA A 298 -31.32 28.16 1.67
C ALA A 298 -29.89 28.28 1.05
N THR A 299 -29.43 27.10 0.59
CA THR A 299 -28.82 26.81 -0.74
C THR A 299 -27.42 27.31 -1.17
N ALA A 300 -26.60 26.31 -1.54
CA ALA A 300 -25.80 26.17 -2.78
C ALA A 300 -24.31 26.54 -2.84
N ALA A 301 -23.64 25.80 -3.74
CA ALA A 301 -22.36 26.02 -4.43
C ALA A 301 -21.02 25.93 -3.64
N ALA A 302 -20.27 24.87 -3.99
CA ALA A 302 -18.80 24.87 -4.09
C ALA A 302 -18.38 25.52 -5.44
N PRO A 303 -17.08 25.65 -5.85
CA PRO A 303 -15.88 25.04 -5.25
C PRO A 303 -14.58 25.91 -5.21
N GLY A 304 -13.56 25.35 -4.55
CA GLY A 304 -12.24 25.13 -5.17
C GLY A 304 -11.22 26.27 -5.25
N ALA A 305 -10.21 26.19 -4.39
CA ALA A 305 -8.80 26.52 -4.67
C ALA A 305 -7.91 25.61 -3.81
#